data_AF-A0AAV0PLS1-F1
#
_entry.id   AF-A0AAV0PLS1-F1
#
_cell.length_a   1.000
_cell.length_b   1.000
_cell.length_c   1.000
_cell.angle_alpha   90.00
_cell.angle_beta   90.00
_cell.angle_gamma   90.00
#
_symmetry.space_group_name_H-M   'P 1'
#
loop_
_entity.id
_entity.type
_entity.pdbx_description
1 polymer ?
#
loop_
_entity_poly.entity_id
_entity_poly.type
_entity_poly.pdbx_seq_one_letter_code
_entity_poly.pdbx_strand_id
1 'polypeptide(L)'
;MADDFEFSTPSFDRMGKNVEAKGLNPGLIVLLVIGSIVLAFLIGNYALYVYAQKTLPPKKKKPVSKKKMKRERLKQGVSAPGE
;
A
#
# COMPACT_ATOMS: atom_id res chain seq x y z
N MET A 1 -23.88 5.65 -58.47
CA MET A 1 -22.96 6.08 -57.41
C MET A 1 -23.75 6.14 -56.12
N ALA A 2 -23.78 5.03 -55.41
CA ALA A 2 -24.34 4.90 -54.07
C ALA A 2 -23.78 3.58 -53.49
N ASP A 3 -22.93 3.75 -52.49
CA ASP A 3 -22.88 2.94 -51.27
C ASP A 3 -22.42 1.48 -51.37
N ASP A 4 -21.11 1.28 -51.49
CA ASP A 4 -20.43 0.07 -50.99
C ASP A 4 -19.14 0.47 -50.24
N PHE A 5 -19.31 1.24 -49.16
CA PHE A 5 -18.25 1.48 -48.19
C PHE A 5 -18.22 0.28 -47.23
N GLU A 6 -17.45 -0.75 -47.56
CA GLU A 6 -17.19 -1.89 -46.67
C GLU A 6 -16.49 -1.41 -45.39
N PHE A 7 -17.28 -1.04 -44.38
CA PHE A 7 -16.79 -0.86 -43.03
C PHE A 7 -16.47 -2.23 -42.45
N SER A 8 -15.22 -2.67 -42.63
CA SER A 8 -14.65 -3.84 -41.98
C SER A 8 -14.73 -3.66 -40.46
N THR A 9 -15.78 -4.19 -39.85
CA THR A 9 -15.90 -4.29 -38.40
C THR A 9 -14.80 -5.26 -37.92
N PRO A 10 -13.87 -4.84 -37.05
CA PRO A 10 -12.95 -5.80 -36.45
C PRO A 10 -13.78 -6.76 -35.59
N SER A 11 -13.82 -8.03 -35.99
CA SER A 11 -14.49 -9.10 -35.22
C SER A 11 -13.94 -9.15 -33.79
N PHE A 12 -14.70 -8.60 -32.85
CA PHE A 12 -14.49 -8.79 -31.41
C PHE A 12 -14.74 -10.25 -30.96
N ASP A 13 -15.21 -11.11 -31.85
CA ASP A 13 -15.50 -12.52 -31.56
C ASP A 13 -14.27 -13.44 -31.44
N ARG A 14 -13.07 -12.95 -31.78
CA ARG A 14 -11.83 -13.75 -31.66
C ARG A 14 -11.16 -13.67 -30.29
N MET A 15 -11.74 -12.98 -29.30
CA MET A 15 -11.14 -12.87 -27.97
C MET A 15 -11.67 -13.91 -26.96
N GLY A 16 -12.79 -14.58 -27.25
CA GLY A 16 -13.54 -15.36 -26.25
C GLY A 16 -13.51 -16.88 -26.41
N LYS A 17 -12.72 -17.44 -27.33
CA LYS A 17 -12.97 -18.82 -27.79
C LYS A 17 -11.71 -19.65 -27.95
N ASN A 18 -10.93 -19.81 -26.86
CA ASN A 18 -9.94 -20.89 -26.67
C ASN A 18 -9.52 -21.03 -25.20
N VAL A 19 -10.42 -20.79 -24.25
CA VAL A 19 -10.19 -21.29 -22.89
C VAL A 19 -10.76 -22.70 -22.87
N GLU A 20 -10.03 -23.65 -23.46
CA GLU A 20 -10.27 -25.07 -23.18
C GLU A 20 -10.35 -25.20 -21.67
N ALA A 21 -11.42 -25.80 -21.15
CA ALA A 21 -11.62 -26.05 -19.73
C ALA A 21 -10.67 -27.15 -19.21
N LYS A 22 -9.38 -27.04 -19.49
CA LYS A 22 -8.33 -27.74 -18.74
C LYS A 22 -8.35 -27.13 -17.35
N GLY A 23 -8.84 -27.90 -16.38
CA GLY A 23 -8.81 -27.51 -14.97
C GLY A 23 -7.42 -27.04 -14.56
N LEU A 24 -7.37 -26.05 -13.66
CA LEU A 24 -6.12 -25.50 -13.15
C LEU A 24 -5.29 -26.63 -12.51
N ASN A 25 -3.98 -26.63 -12.76
CA ASN A 25 -3.08 -27.61 -12.17
C ASN A 25 -3.18 -27.55 -10.62
N PRO A 26 -3.29 -28.69 -9.92
CA PRO A 26 -3.39 -28.70 -8.47
C PRO A 26 -2.22 -27.97 -7.79
N GLY A 27 -1.01 -28.06 -8.33
CA GLY A 27 0.15 -27.32 -7.83
C GLY A 27 0.00 -25.81 -7.95
N LEU A 28 -0.61 -25.32 -9.04
CA LEU A 28 -0.91 -23.90 -9.21
C LEU A 28 -1.99 -23.43 -8.24
N ILE A 29 -3.03 -24.24 -8.03
CA ILE A 29 -4.08 -23.93 -7.05
C ILE A 29 -3.46 -23.80 -5.66
N VAL A 30 -2.63 -24.76 -5.25
CA VAL A 30 -1.96 -24.73 -3.94
C VAL A 30 -1.05 -23.51 -3.82
N LEU A 31 -0.29 -23.17 -4.86
CA LEU A 31 0.56 -21.97 -4.85
C LEU A 31 -0.26 -20.69 -4.68
N LEU A 32 -1.40 -20.57 -5.36
CA LEU A 32 -2.30 -19.43 -5.23
C LEU A 32 -2.95 -19.37 -3.84
N VAL A 33 -3.35 -20.50 -3.28
CA VAL A 33 -3.95 -20.57 -1.94
C VAL A 33 -2.93 -20.18 -0.87
N ILE A 34 -1.76 -20.81 -0.85
CA ILE A 34 -0.72 -20.49 0.14
C ILE A 34 -0.20 -19.07 -0.07
N GLY A 35 0.07 -18.69 -1.33
CA GLY A 35 0.53 -17.35 -1.69
C GLY A 35 -0.45 -16.27 -1.27
N SER A 36 -1.75 -16.46 -1.50
CA SER A 36 -2.78 -15.49 -1.10
C SER A 36 -2.95 -15.42 0.43
N ILE A 37 -2.91 -16.55 1.13
CA ILE A 37 -2.99 -16.57 2.61
C ILE A 37 -1.81 -15.81 3.22
N VAL A 38 -0.59 -16.11 2.76
CA VAL A 38 0.63 -15.42 3.23
C VAL A 38 0.57 -13.94 2.89
N LEU A 39 0.20 -13.59 1.66
CA LEU A 39 0.11 -12.21 1.23
C LEU A 39 -0.95 -11.42 2.01
N ALA A 40 -2.14 -12.00 2.22
CA ALA A 40 -3.20 -11.40 3.02
C ALA A 40 -2.77 -11.21 4.47
N PHE A 41 -2.07 -12.19 5.06
CA PHE A 41 -1.52 -12.06 6.41
C PHE A 41 -0.50 -10.94 6.52
N LEU A 42 0.42 -10.82 5.56
CA LEU A 42 1.41 -9.75 5.55
C LEU A 42 0.76 -8.37 5.39
N ILE A 43 -0.17 -8.23 4.44
CA ILE A 43 -0.88 -6.97 4.20
C ILE A 43 -1.71 -6.60 5.43
N GLY A 44 -2.47 -7.54 5.99
CA GLY A 44 -3.28 -7.30 7.19
C GLY A 44 -2.43 -6.89 8.39
N ASN A 45 -1.30 -7.56 8.60
CA ASN A 45 -0.38 -7.24 9.69
C ASN A 45 0.28 -5.87 9.46
N TYR A 46 0.73 -5.58 8.24
CA TYR A 46 1.32 -4.28 7.92
C TYR A 46 0.30 -3.14 8.08
N ALA A 47 -0.92 -3.32 7.60
CA ALA A 47 -2.00 -2.34 7.77
C ALA A 47 -2.30 -2.12 9.26
N LEU A 48 -2.37 -3.19 10.05
CA LEU A 48 -2.59 -3.11 11.49
C LEU A 48 -1.42 -2.41 12.21
N TYR A 49 -0.18 -2.69 11.82
CA TYR A 49 1.01 -2.02 12.34
C TYR A 49 0.99 -0.52 12.03
N VAL A 50 0.67 -0.14 10.80
CA VAL A 50 0.56 1.27 10.40
C VAL A 50 -0.60 1.96 11.12
N TYR A 51 -1.74 1.28 11.26
CA TYR A 51 -2.87 1.80 12.03
C TYR A 51 -2.50 2.02 13.48
N ALA A 52 -1.88 1.03 14.13
CA ALA A 52 -1.38 1.13 15.48
C ALA A 52 -0.37 2.28 15.62
N GLN A 53 0.56 2.48 14.68
CA GLN A 53 1.48 3.61 14.72
C GLN A 53 0.81 4.98 14.62
N LYS A 54 -0.29 5.08 13.87
CA LYS A 54 -1.07 6.31 13.75
C LYS A 54 -1.90 6.61 15.01
N THR A 55 -2.37 5.57 15.70
CA THR A 55 -3.15 5.68 16.94
C THR A 55 -2.30 5.64 18.20
N LEU A 56 -1.06 5.17 18.09
CA LEU A 56 -0.09 5.18 19.17
C LEU A 56 0.24 6.64 19.47
N PRO A 57 0.01 7.11 20.71
CA PRO A 57 0.41 8.44 21.10
C PRO A 57 1.92 8.59 20.85
N PRO A 58 2.38 9.75 20.33
CA PRO A 58 3.79 9.96 20.01
C PRO A 58 4.60 9.55 21.23
N LYS A 59 5.51 8.57 21.05
CA LYS A 59 6.35 8.02 22.12
C LYS A 59 6.81 9.20 22.95
N LYS A 60 6.30 9.32 24.19
CA LYS A 60 6.61 10.45 25.06
C LYS A 60 8.12 10.52 25.14
N LYS A 61 8.73 11.47 24.42
CA LYS A 61 10.16 11.74 24.53
C LYS A 61 10.36 11.97 26.03
N LYS A 62 11.30 11.23 26.64
CA LYS A 62 11.57 11.34 28.08
C LYS A 62 11.56 12.83 28.40
N PRO A 63 10.71 13.30 29.34
CA PRO A 63 10.53 14.73 29.56
C PRO A 63 11.91 15.30 29.81
N VAL A 64 12.34 16.15 28.88
CA VAL A 64 13.67 16.73 28.95
C VAL A 64 13.61 17.65 30.16
N SER A 65 14.36 17.31 31.20
CA SER A 65 14.43 18.10 32.42
C SER A 65 14.57 19.58 32.05
N LYS A 66 13.84 20.47 32.72
CA LYS A 66 13.85 21.91 32.44
C LYS A 66 15.28 22.47 32.37
N LYS A 67 16.22 21.87 33.12
CA LYS A 67 17.66 22.18 33.07
C LYS A 67 18.31 21.85 31.71
N LYS A 68 17.97 20.72 31.09
CA LYS A 68 18.46 20.32 29.77
C LYS A 68 17.79 21.12 28.65
N MET A 69 16.50 21.45 28.77
CA MET A 69 15.82 22.35 27.82
C MET A 69 16.41 23.77 27.85
N LYS A 70 16.66 24.33 29.04
CA LYS A 70 17.32 25.64 29.17
C LYS A 70 18.76 25.60 28.61
N ARG A 71 19.49 24.52 28.86
CA ARG A 71 20.87 24.33 28.34
C ARG A 71 20.90 24.20 26.82
N GLU A 72 19.96 23.50 26.20
CA GLU A 72 19.87 23.42 24.72
C GLU A 72 19.38 24.74 24.11
N ARG A 73 18.40 25.42 24.72
CA ARG A 73 17.95 26.76 24.27
C ARG A 73 19.06 27.81 24.33
N LEU A 74 19.86 27.81 25.40
CA LEU A 74 21.03 28.69 25.55
C LEU A 74 22.14 28.36 24.53
N LYS A 75 22.33 27.07 24.18
CA LYS A 75 23.29 26.66 23.14
C LYS A 75 22.84 27.00 21.72
N GLN A 76 21.53 27.01 21.49
CA GLN A 76 20.94 27.36 20.20
C GLN A 76 20.82 28.88 20.00
N GLY A 77 21.22 29.70 20.99
CA GLY A 77 21.16 31.16 20.90
C GLY A 77 19.73 31.71 20.79
N VAL A 78 18.71 30.90 21.13
CA VAL A 78 17.31 31.32 21.05
C VAL A 78 17.06 32.28 22.21
N SER A 79 16.87 33.55 21.88
CA SER A 79 16.47 34.60 22.83
C SER A 79 15.26 34.13 23.64
N ALA A 80 15.26 34.43 24.94
CA ALA A 80 14.17 34.08 25.83
C ALA A 80 12.86 34.69 25.28
N PRO A 81 11.73 33.97 25.34
CA PRO A 81 10.44 34.56 24.99
C PRO A 81 10.09 35.58 26.07
N GLY A 82 10.47 36.84 25.83
CA GLY A 82 10.35 37.94 26.80
C GLY A 82 11.45 38.99 26.66
N GLU A 83 11.75 39.40 25.43
CA GLU A 83 11.94 40.84 25.14
C GLU A 83 10.61 41.37 24.57
#